data_AF-A0A5C6SDT8-F1
#
_entry.id   AF-A0A5C6SDT8-F1
#
_cell.length_a   1.000
_cell.length_b   1.000
_cell.length_c   1.000
_cell.angle_alpha   90.00
_cell.angle_beta   90.00
_cell.angle_gamma   90.00
#
_symmetry.space_group_name_H-M   'P 1'
#
loop_
_entity.id
_entity.type
_entity.pdbx_description
1 polymer ?
#
loop_
_entity_poly.entity_id
_entity_poly.type
_entity_poly.pdbx_seq_one_letter_code
_entity_poly.pdbx_strand_id
1 'polypeptide(L)'
;MPGKRGKKPPRSWSMFPDLHDQVADKLEEDQLDYTFFETDEDLGAIRTYDTNIIGRFVCHNNKCDSRGWKSMVVAITIREYSRNRYNVRVYHQRCIECNHLSKPKLKEETYVDRVTYRIKKWNGVEVEKPKYSDKSKAPHEEDHCEGCKNGHCRRGKQNNEGDMYFA
;
A
#
# COMPACT_ATOMS: atom_id res chain seq x y z
N MET A 1 -4.03 -1.33 -43.34
CA MET A 1 -3.34 -2.08 -42.26
C MET A 1 -4.06 -1.79 -40.94
N PRO A 2 -4.57 -2.79 -40.21
CA PRO A 2 -5.20 -2.52 -38.92
C PRO A 2 -4.10 -2.22 -37.87
N GLY A 3 -4.15 -1.02 -37.28
CA GLY A 3 -3.18 -0.56 -36.29
C GLY A 3 -3.18 -1.43 -35.04
N LYS A 4 -1.99 -1.84 -34.60
CA LYS A 4 -1.79 -2.52 -33.32
C LYS A 4 -2.22 -1.57 -32.20
N ARG A 5 -3.39 -1.81 -31.60
CA ARG A 5 -3.78 -1.15 -30.34
C ARG A 5 -2.70 -1.50 -29.31
N GLY A 6 -1.88 -0.51 -28.93
CA GLY A 6 -0.88 -0.68 -27.88
C GLY A 6 -1.55 -1.21 -26.61
N LYS A 7 -1.00 -2.27 -26.02
CA LYS A 7 -1.47 -2.75 -24.72
C LYS A 7 -1.26 -1.63 -23.71
N LYS A 8 -2.31 -1.23 -23.00
CA LYS A 8 -2.18 -0.27 -21.88
C LYS A 8 -1.13 -0.82 -20.90
N PRO A 9 -0.27 0.04 -20.33
CA PRO A 9 0.68 -0.41 -19.32
C PRO A 9 -0.09 -1.06 -18.17
N PRO A 10 0.47 -2.12 -17.55
CA PRO A 10 -0.17 -2.76 -16.41
C PRO A 10 -0.29 -1.75 -15.26
N ARG A 11 -1.41 -1.82 -14.52
CA ARG A 11 -1.61 -0.95 -13.33
C ARG A 11 -0.54 -1.26 -12.29
N SER A 12 0.04 -0.22 -11.70
CA SER A 12 1.10 -0.28 -10.68
C SER A 12 0.58 -0.40 -9.24
N TRP A 13 -0.73 -0.56 -9.07
CA TRP A 13 -1.36 -0.79 -7.78
C TRP A 13 -2.68 -1.56 -7.94
N SER A 14 -3.21 -2.05 -6.82
CA SER A 14 -4.54 -2.66 -6.73
C SER A 14 -5.25 -2.21 -5.46
N MET A 15 -6.56 -2.42 -5.45
CA MET A 15 -7.42 -2.27 -4.28
C MET A 15 -7.87 -3.65 -3.80
N PHE A 16 -8.34 -3.74 -2.55
CA PHE A 16 -8.73 -5.00 -1.90
C PHE A 16 -10.10 -4.84 -1.21
N PRO A 17 -11.20 -4.72 -2.00
CA PRO A 17 -12.56 -4.62 -1.46
C PRO A 17 -12.96 -5.85 -0.63
N ASP A 18 -12.46 -7.03 -0.97
CA ASP A 18 -12.74 -8.28 -0.24
C ASP A 18 -12.24 -8.28 1.23
N LEU A 19 -11.38 -7.32 1.60
CA LEU A 19 -10.92 -7.12 2.98
C LEU A 19 -11.75 -6.08 3.74
N HIS A 20 -12.80 -5.54 3.13
CA HIS A 20 -13.64 -4.50 3.72
C HIS A 20 -14.34 -4.98 4.98
N ASP A 21 -14.96 -6.16 4.94
CA ASP A 21 -15.74 -6.70 6.06
C ASP A 21 -14.87 -6.79 7.33
N GLN A 22 -13.64 -7.31 7.22
CA GLN A 22 -12.69 -7.38 8.33
C GLN A 22 -12.30 -5.99 8.89
N VAL A 23 -12.28 -4.96 8.04
CA VAL A 23 -12.05 -3.57 8.49
C VAL A 23 -13.30 -3.02 9.15
N ALA A 24 -14.48 -3.25 8.57
CA ALA A 24 -15.77 -2.78 9.08
C ALA A 24 -16.05 -3.36 10.47
N ASP A 25 -15.84 -4.66 10.67
CA ASP A 25 -16.00 -5.34 11.96
C ASP A 25 -15.22 -4.62 13.08
N LYS A 26 -13.96 -4.22 12.81
CA LYS A 26 -13.14 -3.50 13.80
C LYS A 26 -13.51 -2.04 13.97
N LEU A 27 -14.16 -1.42 12.98
CA LEU A 27 -14.62 -0.04 13.07
C LEU A 27 -15.93 0.06 13.84
N GLU A 28 -16.78 -0.97 13.76
CA GLU A 28 -18.05 -1.06 14.49
C GLU A 28 -17.84 -0.99 16.01
N GLU A 29 -16.72 -1.52 16.53
CA GLU A 29 -16.31 -1.42 17.95
C GLU A 29 -16.32 0.03 18.48
N ASP A 30 -16.06 1.00 17.60
CA ASP A 30 -16.05 2.44 17.91
C ASP A 30 -17.20 3.21 17.25
N GLN A 31 -18.27 2.51 16.85
CA GLN A 31 -19.46 3.08 16.18
C GLN A 31 -19.12 3.83 14.87
N LEU A 32 -18.07 3.40 14.18
CA LEU A 32 -17.68 3.96 12.88
C LEU A 32 -18.23 3.10 11.75
N ASP A 33 -19.24 3.62 11.05
CA ASP A 33 -19.78 3.01 9.83
C ASP A 33 -19.12 3.62 8.59
N TYR A 34 -18.30 2.80 7.92
CA TYR A 34 -17.60 3.16 6.68
C TYR A 34 -17.92 2.17 5.58
N THR A 35 -17.96 2.65 4.34
CA THR A 35 -18.12 1.80 3.15
C THR A 35 -16.88 1.85 2.26
N PHE A 36 -16.57 0.73 1.61
CA PHE A 36 -15.48 0.69 0.64
C PHE A 36 -15.84 1.43 -0.65
N PHE A 37 -14.95 2.30 -1.13
CA PHE A 37 -15.12 3.04 -2.36
C PHE A 37 -14.37 2.36 -3.51
N GLU A 38 -15.11 1.66 -4.37
CA GLU A 38 -14.56 0.87 -5.48
C GLU A 38 -13.90 1.70 -6.60
N THR A 39 -14.09 3.01 -6.57
CA THR A 39 -13.52 3.91 -7.58
C THR A 39 -12.16 4.41 -7.13
N ASP A 40 -11.16 4.23 -7.99
CA ASP A 40 -9.78 4.64 -7.76
C ASP A 40 -9.52 6.04 -8.33
N GLU A 41 -9.96 7.07 -7.61
CA GLU A 41 -9.82 8.48 -8.00
C GLU A 41 -9.14 9.29 -6.91
N ASP A 42 -8.20 10.16 -7.30
CA ASP A 42 -7.58 11.11 -6.35
C ASP A 42 -8.47 12.33 -6.10
N LEU A 43 -9.36 12.65 -7.05
CA LEU A 43 -10.33 13.73 -6.91
C LEU A 43 -11.37 13.37 -5.85
N GLY A 44 -11.63 14.29 -4.92
CA GLY A 44 -12.62 14.11 -3.85
C GLY A 44 -12.11 13.35 -2.62
N ALA A 45 -10.84 12.92 -2.61
CA ALA A 45 -10.20 12.45 -1.39
C ALA A 45 -10.04 13.62 -0.41
N ILE A 46 -10.71 13.57 0.74
CA ILE A 46 -10.65 14.61 1.77
C ILE A 46 -9.44 14.43 2.69
N ARG A 47 -8.97 13.19 2.86
CA ARG A 47 -7.75 12.87 3.61
C ARG A 47 -7.01 11.73 2.93
N THR A 48 -5.69 11.82 2.93
CA THR A 48 -4.79 10.80 2.38
C THR A 48 -3.70 10.50 3.39
N TYR A 49 -3.32 9.23 3.52
CA TYR A 49 -2.26 8.80 4.40
C TYR A 49 -1.45 7.65 3.80
N ASP A 50 -0.19 7.94 3.50
CA ASP A 50 0.78 6.94 3.08
C ASP A 50 1.30 6.16 4.28
N THR A 51 1.38 4.84 4.17
CA THR A 51 1.97 3.96 5.18
C THR A 51 2.46 2.68 4.51
N ASN A 52 2.95 1.73 5.30
CA ASN A 52 3.28 0.40 4.81
C ASN A 52 2.54 -0.69 5.58
N ILE A 53 2.39 -1.84 4.92
CA ILE A 53 1.89 -3.11 5.46
C ILE A 53 2.91 -4.22 5.22
N ILE A 54 2.67 -5.39 5.82
CA ILE A 54 3.49 -6.56 5.59
C ILE A 54 2.91 -7.36 4.40
N GLY A 55 3.77 -7.74 3.47
CA GLY A 55 3.40 -8.59 2.34
C GLY A 55 4.61 -9.23 1.69
N ARG A 56 4.43 -10.38 1.07
CA ARG A 56 5.46 -11.09 0.33
C ARG A 56 5.43 -10.71 -1.15
N PHE A 57 6.60 -10.38 -1.69
CA PHE A 57 6.78 -10.27 -3.13
C PHE A 57 6.95 -11.65 -3.77
N VAL A 58 6.27 -11.88 -4.89
CA VAL A 58 6.42 -13.06 -5.75
C VAL A 58 6.51 -12.58 -7.18
N CYS A 59 7.56 -12.99 -7.90
CA CYS A 59 7.65 -12.75 -9.34
C CYS A 59 6.74 -13.74 -10.06
N HIS A 60 5.76 -13.24 -10.83
CA HIS A 60 4.84 -14.09 -11.60
C HIS A 60 5.31 -14.31 -13.06
N ASN A 61 6.54 -13.92 -13.38
CA ASN A 61 7.12 -14.21 -14.68
C ASN A 61 7.67 -15.65 -14.69
N ASN A 62 6.99 -16.57 -15.37
CA ASN A 62 7.38 -17.99 -15.46
C ASN A 62 8.75 -18.21 -16.13
N LYS A 63 9.34 -17.20 -16.78
CA LYS A 63 10.69 -17.24 -17.35
C LYS A 63 11.77 -16.71 -16.41
N CYS A 64 11.38 -16.30 -15.20
CA CYS A 64 12.27 -15.73 -14.20
C CYS A 64 12.38 -16.70 -13.02
N ASP A 65 13.60 -17.15 -12.75
CA ASP A 65 13.90 -18.06 -11.64
C ASP A 65 14.06 -17.32 -10.30
N SER A 66 13.85 -16.00 -10.29
CA SER A 66 13.95 -15.19 -9.09
C SER A 66 12.98 -15.68 -8.03
N ARG A 67 13.52 -15.96 -6.84
CA ARG A 67 12.72 -16.28 -5.66
C ARG A 67 11.99 -15.05 -5.08
N GLY A 68 12.15 -13.88 -5.70
CA GLY A 68 11.70 -12.60 -5.19
C GLY A 68 12.60 -12.08 -4.06
N TRP A 69 12.32 -10.88 -3.57
CA TRP A 69 13.10 -10.24 -2.52
C TRP A 69 12.30 -10.08 -1.23
N LYS A 70 13.01 -10.08 -0.09
CA LYS A 70 12.45 -10.28 1.26
C LYS A 70 12.16 -8.98 2.01
N SER A 71 12.00 -7.85 1.32
CA SER A 71 11.68 -6.57 2.00
C SER A 71 10.50 -6.73 2.94
N MET A 72 9.52 -7.56 2.57
CA MET A 72 8.26 -7.77 3.26
C MET A 72 7.40 -6.51 3.41
N VAL A 73 7.87 -5.34 2.96
CA VAL A 73 7.20 -4.06 3.08
C VAL A 73 6.49 -3.74 1.79
N VAL A 74 5.19 -3.47 1.89
CA VAL A 74 4.34 -3.02 0.78
C VAL A 74 3.83 -1.63 1.11
N ALA A 75 4.12 -0.66 0.24
CA ALA A 75 3.59 0.69 0.38
C ALA A 75 2.08 0.68 0.10
N ILE A 76 1.34 1.46 0.89
CA ILE A 76 -0.08 1.69 0.67
C ILE A 76 -0.42 3.17 0.87
N THR A 77 -1.46 3.62 0.16
CA THR A 77 -2.07 4.94 0.36
C THR A 77 -3.53 4.72 0.77
N ILE A 78 -3.86 5.11 2.00
CA ILE A 78 -5.23 5.07 2.53
C ILE A 78 -5.87 6.42 2.21
N ARG A 79 -7.06 6.40 1.63
CA ARG A 79 -7.80 7.62 1.26
C ARG A 79 -9.20 7.58 1.82
N GLU A 80 -9.65 8.71 2.32
CA GLU A 80 -11.01 8.94 2.76
C GLU A 80 -11.72 9.93 1.84
N TYR A 81 -13.01 9.71 1.66
CA TYR A 81 -13.92 10.51 0.85
C TYR A 81 -15.15 10.89 1.68
N SER A 82 -15.94 11.83 1.16
CA SER A 82 -17.23 12.20 1.76
C SER A 82 -18.15 10.98 1.96
N ARG A 83 -19.04 11.07 2.97
CA ARG A 83 -20.02 10.04 3.34
C ARG A 83 -19.37 8.76 3.89
N ASN A 84 -18.34 8.92 4.72
CA ASN A 84 -17.62 7.82 5.38
C ASN A 84 -17.20 6.72 4.40
N ARG A 85 -16.59 7.13 3.29
CA ARG A 85 -16.10 6.22 2.27
C ARG A 85 -14.60 6.18 2.32
N TYR A 86 -14.02 5.02 2.09
CA TYR A 86 -12.57 4.90 2.01
C TYR A 86 -12.15 3.92 0.94
N ASN A 87 -10.93 4.09 0.44
CA ASN A 87 -10.25 3.03 -0.32
C ASN A 87 -8.76 3.03 -0.01
N VAL A 88 -8.07 2.01 -0.51
CA VAL A 88 -6.65 1.82 -0.27
C VAL A 88 -5.96 1.43 -1.56
N ARG A 89 -5.00 2.24 -2.02
CA ARG A 89 -4.06 1.81 -3.05
C ARG A 89 -2.99 0.95 -2.39
N VAL A 90 -2.79 -0.24 -2.94
CA VAL A 90 -1.70 -1.13 -2.57
C VAL A 90 -0.74 -1.21 -3.74
N TYR A 91 0.45 -0.63 -3.57
CA TYR A 91 1.43 -0.52 -4.65
C TYR A 91 2.07 -1.87 -4.95
N HIS A 92 2.21 -2.14 -6.24
CA HIS A 92 2.91 -3.31 -6.74
C HIS A 92 4.41 -3.13 -6.61
N GLN A 93 5.13 -4.23 -6.82
CA GLN A 93 6.59 -4.21 -6.83
C GLN A 93 7.08 -4.87 -8.10
N ARG A 94 8.31 -4.57 -8.48
CA ARG A 94 9.00 -5.16 -9.62
C ARG A 94 10.01 -6.20 -9.14
N CYS A 95 10.16 -7.25 -9.92
CA CYS A 95 11.24 -8.20 -9.72
C CYS A 95 12.57 -7.50 -10.02
N ILE A 96 13.56 -7.65 -9.13
CA ILE A 96 14.89 -7.07 -9.32
C ILE A 96 15.60 -7.67 -10.53
N GLU A 97 15.40 -8.96 -10.80
CA GLU A 97 16.10 -9.66 -11.88
C GLU A 97 15.51 -9.39 -13.27
N CYS A 98 14.18 -9.34 -13.39
CA CYS A 98 13.52 -9.24 -14.70
C CYS A 98 12.62 -8.01 -14.87
N ASN A 99 12.56 -7.13 -13.86
CA ASN A 99 11.74 -5.91 -13.82
C ASN A 99 10.22 -6.14 -14.03
N HIS A 100 9.77 -7.40 -13.93
CA HIS A 100 8.38 -7.77 -14.09
C HIS A 100 7.56 -7.24 -12.91
N LEU A 101 6.48 -6.53 -13.23
CA LEU A 101 5.56 -5.98 -12.25
C LEU A 101 4.70 -7.11 -11.64
N SER A 102 4.54 -7.13 -10.33
CA SER A 102 3.74 -8.15 -9.66
C SER A 102 2.97 -7.60 -8.47
N LYS A 103 1.71 -8.04 -8.36
CA LYS A 103 0.86 -7.80 -7.21
C LYS A 103 1.46 -8.52 -5.98
N PRO A 104 1.62 -7.83 -4.84
CA PRO A 104 2.14 -8.47 -3.64
C PRO A 104 1.09 -9.40 -3.01
N LYS A 105 1.56 -10.46 -2.34
CA LYS A 105 0.73 -11.27 -1.46
C LYS A 105 0.70 -10.63 -0.08
N LEU A 106 -0.45 -10.12 0.33
CA LEU A 106 -0.58 -9.39 1.60
C LEU A 106 -0.63 -10.32 2.81
N LYS A 107 -0.13 -9.84 3.94
CA LYS A 107 -0.51 -10.36 5.26
C LYS A 107 -1.74 -9.57 5.73
N GLU A 108 -2.92 -10.14 5.50
CA GLU A 108 -4.22 -9.45 5.61
C GLU A 108 -4.42 -8.72 6.94
N GLU A 109 -4.07 -9.35 8.08
CA GLU A 109 -4.12 -8.72 9.41
C GLU A 109 -3.42 -7.35 9.44
N THR A 110 -2.27 -7.20 8.79
CA THR A 110 -1.52 -5.94 8.80
C THR A 110 -2.15 -4.88 7.93
N TYR A 111 -2.86 -5.29 6.87
CA TYR A 111 -3.69 -4.39 6.08
C TYR A 111 -4.86 -3.89 6.92
N VAL A 112 -5.62 -4.82 7.50
CA VAL A 112 -6.80 -4.51 8.32
C VAL A 112 -6.41 -3.58 9.47
N ASP A 113 -5.41 -3.94 10.28
CA ASP A 113 -4.96 -3.14 11.42
C ASP A 113 -4.51 -1.74 11.03
N ARG A 114 -3.76 -1.60 9.92
CA ARG A 114 -3.25 -0.29 9.48
C ARG A 114 -4.37 0.61 8.97
N VAL A 115 -5.32 0.04 8.23
CA VAL A 115 -6.46 0.76 7.66
C VAL A 115 -7.40 1.20 8.77
N THR A 116 -7.82 0.26 9.63
CA THR A 116 -8.67 0.53 10.80
C THR A 116 -8.04 1.58 11.70
N TYR A 117 -6.76 1.42 12.08
CA TYR A 117 -6.05 2.40 12.91
C TYR A 117 -6.09 3.81 12.31
N ARG A 118 -5.92 3.92 10.98
CA ARG A 118 -5.93 5.22 10.31
C ARG A 118 -7.30 5.87 10.34
N ILE A 119 -8.35 5.10 10.04
CA ILE A 119 -9.73 5.59 10.06
C ILE A 119 -10.14 5.98 11.49
N LYS A 120 -9.81 5.17 12.51
CA LYS A 120 -10.02 5.51 13.93
C LYS A 120 -9.34 6.83 14.30
N LYS A 121 -8.07 7.02 13.94
CA LYS A 121 -7.33 8.28 14.18
C LYS A 121 -7.95 9.49 13.49
N TRP A 122 -8.44 9.30 12.28
CA TRP A 122 -9.13 10.33 11.52
C TRP A 122 -10.45 10.76 12.18
N ASN A 123 -11.12 9.87 12.90
CA ASN A 123 -12.35 10.17 13.64
C ASN A 123 -12.12 10.54 15.11
N GLY A 124 -10.86 10.81 15.51
CA GLY A 124 -10.54 11.24 16.87
C GLY A 124 -10.61 10.13 17.93
N VAL A 125 -10.75 8.87 17.52
CA VAL A 125 -10.75 7.73 18.44
C VAL A 125 -9.36 7.58 19.09
N GLU A 126 -9.34 7.46 20.41
CA GLU A 126 -8.13 7.23 21.18
C GLU A 126 -7.66 5.78 21.03
N VAL A 127 -6.82 5.56 20.02
CA VAL A 127 -6.13 4.28 19.81
C VAL A 127 -4.66 4.38 20.21
N GLU A 128 -4.16 3.37 20.93
CA GLU A 128 -2.73 3.24 21.19
C GLU A 128 -1.97 3.11 19.88
N LYS A 129 -0.78 3.74 19.80
CA LYS A 129 0.09 3.61 18.64
C LYS A 129 0.59 2.16 18.58
N PRO A 130 0.23 1.38 17.55
CA PRO A 130 0.62 -0.02 17.54
C PRO A 130 2.14 -0.11 17.41
N LYS A 131 2.73 -1.02 18.19
CA LYS A 131 4.15 -1.35 18.10
C LYS A 131 4.36 -2.20 16.85
N TYR A 132 4.31 -1.56 15.69
CA TYR A 132 4.68 -2.22 14.45
C TYR A 132 6.20 -2.40 14.46
N SER A 133 6.66 -3.63 14.70
CA SER A 133 8.08 -4.01 14.64
C SER A 133 8.54 -4.10 13.18
N ASP A 134 8.42 -3.01 12.43
CA ASP A 134 8.67 -2.95 10.98
C ASP A 134 10.14 -2.71 10.64
N LYS A 135 11.08 -3.22 11.45
CA LYS A 135 12.47 -3.32 11.01
C LYS A 135 12.61 -4.54 10.11
N SER A 136 12.09 -4.44 8.88
CA SER A 136 12.67 -5.26 7.83
C SER A 136 14.17 -4.92 7.80
N LYS A 137 15.01 -5.93 8.02
CA LYS A 137 16.47 -5.78 7.97
C LYS A 137 17.00 -5.73 6.54
N ALA A 138 16.13 -5.96 5.55
CA ALA A 138 16.49 -5.96 4.15
C ALA A 138 16.45 -4.54 3.57
N PRO A 139 17.40 -4.19 2.68
CA PRO A 139 17.36 -2.91 1.97
C PRO A 139 16.03 -2.80 1.21
N HIS A 140 15.45 -1.60 1.24
CA HIS A 140 14.27 -1.30 0.45
C HIS A 140 14.70 -0.86 -0.93
N GLU A 141 14.34 -1.60 -1.96
CA GLU A 141 14.72 -1.26 -3.34
C GLU A 141 13.70 -0.29 -3.94
N GLU A 142 14.02 0.99 -3.89
CA GLU A 142 13.15 2.09 -4.31
C GLU A 142 12.80 1.99 -5.80
N ASP A 143 13.78 1.65 -6.63
CA ASP A 143 13.61 1.44 -8.07
C ASP A 143 12.73 0.25 -8.43
N HIS A 144 12.37 -0.57 -7.45
CA HIS A 144 11.51 -1.73 -7.64
C HIS A 144 10.21 -1.62 -6.84
N CYS A 145 9.99 -0.54 -6.10
CA CYS A 145 8.75 -0.25 -5.39
C CYS A 145 7.92 0.78 -6.17
N GLU A 146 6.73 0.42 -6.66
CA GLU A 146 5.87 1.41 -7.31
C GLU A 146 5.42 2.50 -6.33
N GLY A 147 5.35 2.22 -5.03
CA GLY A 147 5.10 3.24 -4.02
C GLY A 147 6.21 4.30 -3.97
N CYS A 148 7.48 3.90 -4.04
CA CYS A 148 8.60 4.85 -4.10
C CYS A 148 8.57 5.66 -5.39
N LYS A 149 8.37 5.00 -6.54
CA LYS A 149 8.29 5.66 -7.85
C LYS A 149 7.18 6.70 -7.94
N ASN A 150 6.11 6.52 -7.18
CA ASN A 150 4.99 7.46 -7.11
C ASN A 150 5.07 8.39 -5.88
N GLY A 151 6.17 8.39 -5.10
CA GLY A 151 6.36 9.28 -3.95
C GLY A 151 5.57 8.93 -2.68
N HIS A 152 4.95 7.75 -2.66
CA HIS A 152 4.01 7.29 -1.63
C HIS A 152 4.60 6.26 -0.65
N CYS A 153 5.86 5.87 -0.79
CA CYS A 153 6.52 4.99 0.20
C CYS A 153 7.36 5.79 1.18
N ARG A 154 7.07 5.66 2.49
CA ARG A 154 7.85 6.30 3.55
C ARG A 154 9.25 5.71 3.74
N ARG A 155 9.47 4.47 3.30
CA ARG A 155 10.74 3.79 3.52
C ARG A 155 11.83 4.27 2.57
N GLY A 156 11.47 4.63 1.33
CA GLY A 156 12.38 5.37 0.45
C GLY A 156 12.72 6.77 0.97
N LYS A 157 11.77 7.43 1.63
CA LYS A 157 12.02 8.74 2.27
C LYS A 157 13.05 8.67 3.41
N GLN A 158 13.06 7.58 4.19
CA GLN A 158 14.01 7.40 5.30
C GLN A 158 15.45 7.10 4.87
N ASN A 159 15.69 6.67 3.63
CA ASN A 159 17.05 6.47 3.10
C ASN A 159 17.71 7.79 2.65
N ASN A 160 16.92 8.83 2.32
CA ASN A 160 17.44 10.15 1.90
C ASN A 160 17.62 11.14 3.06
N GLU A 161 17.00 10.90 4.21
CA GLU A 161 17.16 11.76 5.41
C GLU A 161 18.43 11.44 6.22
N GLY A 162 19.29 10.54 5.73
CA GLY A 162 20.61 10.27 6.30
C GLY A 162 21.67 11.34 6.00
N ASP A 163 21.41 12.24 5.03
CA ASP A 163 22.35 13.26 4.56
C ASP A 163 21.89 14.71 4.85
N MET A 164 21.07 14.93 5.88
CA MET A 164 20.75 16.29 6.34
C MET A 164 20.70 16.39 7.87
N TYR A 165 21.84 16.15 8.52
CA TYR A 165 22.19 16.98 9.67
C TYR A 165 22.87 18.23 9.13
N PHE A 166 22.29 19.41 9.37
CA PHE A 166 22.94 20.71 9.65
C PHE A 166 21.92 21.83 9.44
N ALA A 167 21.26 22.23 10.54
CA ALA A 167 21.02 23.61 11.00
C ALA A 167 19.91 23.59 12.07
#